data_AF-A0A327SI79-F1
#
_entry.id   AF-A0A327SI79-F1
#
_cell.length_a   1.000
_cell.length_b   1.000
_cell.length_c   1.000
_cell.angle_alpha   90.00
_cell.angle_beta   90.00
_cell.angle_gamma   90.00
#
_symmetry.space_group_name_H-M   'P 1'
#
loop_
_entity.id
_entity.type
_entity.pdbx_description
1 polymer ?
#
loop_
_entity_poly.entity_id
_entity_poly.type
_entity_poly.pdbx_seq_one_letter_code
_entity_poly.pdbx_strand_id
1 'polypeptide(L)'
;MGSNGRVKLVSTEDFKVACTINNLKQEEVLQYFVDRVSFYAFNGGEMEAVTLWATSIIIDCKKEVNAEIQAVTDRKVKRVSLKYILMLSELNDNPYLSTIDKMKESFTLMREWEIDMSPLVDYPRDFSLDENHSLALTFDFNLLCRMNGIEAVQVLQYFVNNISMASERAINLIEFVETNSCMSLFGMMRLSLGDKKNRIPIHQEIHKWYGEKLLLLDDRLKREENLDKRIDVYRAFYKEWYNSLRKNIN
;
A
#
# COMPACT_ATOMS: atom_id res chain seq x y z
N MET A 1 12.55 -12.78 29.57
CA MET A 1 11.88 -13.91 28.90
C MET A 1 10.54 -13.40 28.40
N GLY A 2 10.48 -13.02 27.13
CA GLY A 2 9.25 -12.64 26.43
C GLY A 2 9.26 -13.40 25.11
N SER A 3 8.23 -14.20 24.87
CA SER A 3 8.03 -14.95 23.65
C SER A 3 7.98 -13.99 22.46
N ASN A 4 9.07 -13.93 21.67
CA ASN A 4 9.10 -13.33 20.34
C ASN A 4 8.20 -14.15 19.41
N GLY A 5 6.88 -14.03 19.58
CA GLY A 5 5.93 -14.38 18.55
C GLY A 5 6.18 -13.43 17.39
N ARG A 6 7.05 -13.81 16.45
CA ARG A 6 7.21 -13.08 15.19
C ARG A 6 5.85 -13.08 14.50
N VAL A 7 5.14 -11.96 14.57
CA VAL A 7 3.85 -11.83 13.88
C VAL A 7 4.14 -11.87 12.39
N LYS A 8 3.80 -13.01 11.77
CA LYS A 8 4.09 -13.25 10.36
C LYS A 8 2.93 -12.73 9.52
N LEU A 9 3.24 -11.92 8.52
CA LEU A 9 2.26 -11.46 7.55
C LEU A 9 1.73 -12.65 6.73
N VAL A 10 0.42 -12.81 6.69
CA VAL A 10 -0.25 -13.90 5.98
C VAL A 10 -0.61 -13.42 4.58
N SER A 11 0.22 -13.78 3.61
CA SER A 11 0.01 -13.39 2.21
C SER A 11 -1.15 -14.16 1.58
N THR A 12 -2.17 -13.43 1.13
CA THR A 12 -3.39 -13.96 0.49
C THR A 12 -3.09 -14.53 -0.90
N GLU A 13 -3.93 -15.44 -1.39
CA GLU A 13 -3.79 -15.97 -2.76
C GLU A 13 -3.98 -14.85 -3.80
N ASP A 14 -4.98 -13.99 -3.60
CA ASP A 14 -5.29 -12.87 -4.50
C ASP A 14 -4.10 -11.89 -4.63
N PHE A 15 -3.42 -11.57 -3.52
CA PHE A 15 -2.22 -10.71 -3.54
C PHE A 15 -1.06 -11.37 -4.30
N LYS A 16 -0.78 -12.66 -4.07
CA LYS A 16 0.27 -13.41 -4.78
C LYS A 16 0.01 -13.47 -6.28
N VAL A 17 -1.23 -13.73 -6.66
CA VAL A 17 -1.69 -13.78 -8.05
C VAL A 17 -1.52 -12.41 -8.70
N ALA A 18 -1.96 -11.34 -8.03
CA ALA A 18 -1.82 -9.97 -8.51
C ALA A 18 -0.35 -9.57 -8.73
N CYS A 19 0.52 -9.84 -7.78
CA CYS A 19 1.95 -9.55 -7.90
C CYS A 19 2.58 -10.31 -9.08
N THR A 20 2.34 -11.62 -9.17
CA THR A 20 2.94 -12.48 -10.20
C THR A 20 2.50 -12.11 -11.61
N ILE A 21 1.20 -11.89 -11.84
CA ILE A 21 0.67 -11.47 -13.14
C ILE A 21 1.23 -10.11 -13.55
N ASN A 22 1.57 -9.26 -12.58
CA ASN A 22 2.16 -7.96 -12.88
C ASN A 22 3.69 -7.97 -12.90
N ASN A 23 4.33 -9.12 -12.69
CA ASN A 23 5.77 -9.27 -12.57
C ASN A 23 6.36 -8.37 -11.49
N LEU A 24 5.68 -8.31 -10.34
CA LEU A 24 6.09 -7.56 -9.16
C LEU A 24 6.46 -8.55 -8.05
N LYS A 25 7.54 -8.28 -7.32
CA LYS A 25 7.83 -9.03 -6.10
C LYS A 25 7.00 -8.50 -4.94
N GLN A 26 6.59 -9.37 -4.02
CA GLN A 26 5.71 -8.99 -2.92
C GLN A 26 6.39 -8.01 -1.97
N GLU A 27 7.65 -8.26 -1.64
CA GLU A 27 8.49 -7.41 -0.81
C GLU A 27 8.69 -6.02 -1.42
N GLU A 28 8.86 -5.92 -2.75
CA GLU A 28 9.00 -4.63 -3.45
C GLU A 28 7.69 -3.83 -3.41
N VAL A 29 6.56 -4.51 -3.55
CA VAL A 29 5.22 -3.89 -3.44
C VAL A 29 4.97 -3.37 -2.03
N LEU A 30 5.31 -4.15 -1.00
CA LEU A 30 5.15 -3.74 0.39
C LEU A 30 6.10 -2.62 0.77
N GLN A 31 7.37 -2.68 0.34
CA GLN A 31 8.34 -1.61 0.59
C GLN A 31 7.90 -0.32 -0.10
N TYR A 32 7.44 -0.40 -1.35
CA TYR A 32 6.94 0.77 -2.07
C TYR A 32 5.75 1.41 -1.33
N PHE A 33 4.84 0.62 -0.77
CA PHE A 33 3.75 1.16 0.02
C PHE A 33 4.27 1.92 1.25
N VAL A 34 5.16 1.31 2.03
CA VAL A 34 5.77 1.94 3.22
C VAL A 34 6.49 3.24 2.88
N ASP A 35 7.24 3.26 1.78
CA ASP A 35 8.01 4.43 1.33
C ASP A 35 7.13 5.59 0.85
N ARG A 36 5.88 5.31 0.50
CA ARG A 36 4.92 6.31 -0.03
C ARG A 36 3.98 6.87 1.03
N VAL A 37 3.96 6.32 2.24
CA VAL A 37 3.19 6.89 3.33
C VAL A 37 3.86 8.20 3.80
N SER A 38 3.07 9.26 3.95
CA SER A 38 3.58 10.58 4.33
C SER A 38 2.70 11.24 5.39
N PHE A 39 3.33 11.68 6.48
CA PHE A 39 2.66 12.48 7.49
C PHE A 39 2.24 13.84 6.94
N TYR A 40 3.03 14.44 6.05
CA TYR A 40 2.68 15.71 5.42
C TYR A 40 1.38 15.61 4.60
N ALA A 41 1.23 14.54 3.81
CA ALA A 41 -0.04 14.23 3.13
C ALA A 41 -1.20 14.09 4.11
N PHE A 42 -0.99 13.39 5.22
CA PHE A 42 -2.00 13.20 6.27
C PHE A 42 -2.43 14.54 6.89
N ASN A 43 -1.49 15.47 7.07
CA ASN A 43 -1.73 16.81 7.63
C ASN A 43 -2.37 17.79 6.62
N GLY A 44 -2.86 17.29 5.47
CA GLY A 44 -3.48 18.11 4.43
C GLY A 44 -2.48 18.77 3.47
N GLY A 45 -1.22 18.35 3.52
CA GLY A 45 -0.17 18.80 2.60
C GLY A 45 -0.38 18.28 1.18
N GLU A 46 -0.14 19.14 0.19
CA GLU A 46 -0.16 18.73 -1.21
C GLU A 46 0.96 17.72 -1.52
N MET A 47 0.60 16.55 -2.03
CA MET A 47 1.51 15.48 -2.43
C MET A 47 1.04 14.80 -3.72
N GLU A 48 1.92 14.01 -4.34
CA GLU A 48 1.54 13.16 -5.47
C GLU A 48 0.40 12.20 -5.09
N ALA A 49 -0.47 11.90 -6.05
CA ALA A 49 -1.63 11.03 -5.83
C ALA A 49 -1.25 9.67 -5.22
N VAL A 50 -0.10 9.11 -5.59
CA VAL A 50 0.42 7.85 -5.04
C VAL A 50 0.63 7.92 -3.52
N THR A 51 1.15 9.05 -3.02
CA THR A 51 1.39 9.28 -1.60
C THR A 51 0.08 9.51 -0.86
N LEU A 52 -0.88 10.21 -1.48
CA LEU A 52 -2.21 10.41 -0.91
C LEU A 52 -2.93 9.06 -0.71
N TRP A 53 -2.90 8.18 -1.73
CA TRP A 53 -3.48 6.83 -1.64
C TRP A 53 -2.76 5.95 -0.64
N ALA A 54 -1.42 5.97 -0.59
CA ALA A 54 -0.68 5.24 0.43
C ALA A 54 -1.08 5.69 1.84
N THR A 55 -1.20 6.99 2.03
CA THR A 55 -1.55 7.56 3.34
C THR A 55 -3.01 7.26 3.73
N SER A 56 -3.95 7.25 2.78
CA SER A 56 -5.36 6.92 3.06
C SER A 56 -5.55 5.48 3.55
N ILE A 57 -4.72 4.53 3.12
CA ILE A 57 -4.77 3.12 3.57
C ILE A 57 -4.59 3.00 5.09
N ILE A 58 -3.78 3.86 5.71
CA ILE A 58 -3.63 3.90 7.18
C ILE A 58 -4.97 4.22 7.84
N ILE A 59 -5.69 5.19 7.28
CA ILE A 59 -6.97 5.68 7.81
C ILE A 59 -8.08 4.66 7.60
N ASP A 60 -8.09 4.01 6.44
CA ASP A 60 -9.02 2.93 6.13
C ASP A 60 -8.79 1.73 7.05
N CYS A 61 -7.52 1.36 7.28
CA CYS A 61 -7.15 0.29 8.22
C CYS A 61 -7.63 0.59 9.64
N LYS A 62 -7.43 1.83 10.14
CA LYS A 62 -7.93 2.23 11.46
C LYS A 62 -9.43 2.02 11.61
N LYS A 63 -10.22 2.40 10.59
CA LYS A 63 -11.68 2.23 10.59
C LYS A 63 -12.05 0.75 10.66
N GLU A 64 -11.39 -0.08 9.86
CA GLU A 64 -11.62 -1.52 9.79
C GLU A 64 -11.36 -2.22 11.12
N VAL A 65 -10.23 -1.92 11.77
CA VAL A 65 -9.85 -2.57 13.04
C VAL A 65 -10.46 -1.89 14.27
N ASN A 66 -11.24 -0.81 14.07
CA ASN A 66 -11.81 0.03 15.12
C ASN A 66 -10.79 0.41 16.22
N ALA A 67 -9.60 0.83 15.80
CA ALA A 67 -8.50 1.11 16.72
C ALA A 67 -8.72 2.40 17.54
N GLU A 68 -8.37 2.32 18.82
CA GLU A 68 -8.40 3.45 19.74
C GLU A 68 -7.05 4.16 19.78
N ILE A 69 -7.08 5.49 19.70
CA ILE A 69 -5.86 6.30 19.79
C ILE A 69 -5.40 6.35 21.25
N GLN A 70 -4.16 5.92 21.49
CA GLN A 70 -3.51 6.11 22.78
C GLN A 70 -2.87 7.50 22.84
N ALA A 71 -3.33 8.33 23.77
CA ALA A 71 -2.76 9.65 23.98
C ALA A 71 -1.29 9.54 24.42
N VAL A 72 -0.41 10.28 23.75
CA VAL A 72 0.98 10.42 24.19
C VAL A 72 0.99 11.12 25.54
N THR A 73 1.55 10.51 26.58
CA THR A 73 1.61 11.10 27.92
C THR A 73 2.91 11.87 28.15
N ASP A 74 4.00 11.45 27.52
CA ASP A 74 5.33 12.07 27.66
C ASP A 74 5.34 13.54 27.17
N ARG A 75 5.77 14.44 28.06
CA ARG A 75 5.80 15.88 27.80
C ARG A 75 6.83 16.29 26.76
N LYS A 76 8.00 15.63 26.72
CA LYS A 76 9.07 15.94 25.79
C LYS A 76 8.69 15.50 24.39
N VAL A 77 8.11 14.30 24.26
CA VAL A 77 7.56 13.79 23.00
C VAL A 77 6.49 14.75 22.47
N LYS A 78 5.51 15.12 23.30
CA LYS A 78 4.48 16.11 22.93
C LYS A 78 5.08 17.41 22.38
N ARG A 79 6.07 17.96 23.08
CA ARG A 79 6.70 19.24 22.67
C ARG A 79 7.38 19.12 21.32
N VAL A 80 8.12 18.03 21.08
CA VAL A 80 8.80 17.79 19.80
C VAL A 80 7.77 17.59 18.70
N SER A 81 6.76 16.74 18.91
CA SER A 81 5.69 16.51 17.93
C SER A 81 4.95 17.80 17.56
N LEU A 82 4.58 18.62 18.55
CA LEU A 82 3.89 19.89 18.30
C LEU A 82 4.73 20.87 17.48
N LYS A 83 6.05 20.95 17.74
CA LYS A 83 6.98 21.78 16.95
C LYS A 83 6.87 21.43 15.46
N TYR A 84 7.02 20.16 15.11
CA TYR A 84 7.05 19.74 13.70
C TYR A 84 5.68 19.76 13.04
N ILE A 85 4.60 19.45 13.77
CA ILE A 85 3.24 19.59 13.25
C ILE A 85 2.96 21.04 12.86
N LEU A 86 3.32 22.01 13.71
CA LEU A 86 3.15 23.43 13.40
C LEU A 86 3.99 23.86 12.19
N MET A 87 5.26 23.46 12.13
CA MET A 87 6.13 23.77 10.98
C MET A 87 5.57 23.21 9.66
N LEU A 88 5.03 21.99 9.68
CA LEU A 88 4.43 21.37 8.50
C LEU A 88 3.10 22.04 8.10
N SER A 89 2.30 22.48 9.08
CA SER A 89 1.09 23.28 8.80
C SER A 89 1.45 24.63 8.19
N GLU A 90 2.43 25.34 8.76
CA GLU A 90 2.93 26.61 8.19
C GLU A 90 3.49 26.43 6.78
N LEU A 91 4.19 25.32 6.52
CA LEU A 91 4.68 24.97 5.19
C LEU A 91 3.53 24.79 4.18
N ASN A 92 2.47 24.11 4.60
CA ASN A 92 1.29 23.90 3.75
C ASN A 92 0.61 25.23 3.39
N ASP A 93 0.47 26.11 4.38
CA ASP A 93 -0.18 27.41 4.23
C ASP A 93 0.68 28.46 3.50
N ASN A 94 1.96 28.17 3.26
CA ASN A 94 2.89 29.11 2.62
C ASN A 94 2.53 29.34 1.13
N PRO A 95 2.09 30.55 0.72
CA PRO A 95 1.69 30.81 -0.66
C PRO A 95 2.86 31.08 -1.61
N TYR A 96 4.08 31.24 -1.08
CA TYR A 96 5.27 31.63 -1.85
C TYR A 96 6.07 30.43 -2.35
N LEU A 97 5.80 29.23 -1.84
CA LEU A 97 6.46 28.00 -2.26
C LEU A 97 5.58 27.25 -3.25
N SER A 98 6.20 26.72 -4.31
CA SER A 98 5.54 25.79 -5.21
C SER A 98 5.22 24.47 -4.50
N THR A 99 4.26 23.70 -5.01
CA THR A 99 3.96 22.35 -4.51
C THR A 99 5.22 21.48 -4.42
N ILE A 100 6.08 21.51 -5.45
CA ILE A 100 7.32 20.72 -5.49
C ILE A 100 8.29 21.14 -4.37
N ASP A 101 8.41 22.44 -4.11
CA ASP A 101 9.31 22.94 -3.06
C ASP A 101 8.77 22.61 -1.66
N LYS A 102 7.44 22.71 -1.47
CA LYS A 102 6.79 22.25 -0.23
C LYS A 102 7.03 20.76 0.01
N MET A 103 6.90 19.93 -1.02
CA MET A 103 7.17 18.49 -0.91
C MET A 103 8.62 18.22 -0.50
N LYS A 104 9.60 18.91 -1.09
CA LYS A 104 11.01 18.74 -0.71
C LYS A 104 11.28 19.17 0.73
N GLU A 105 10.74 20.31 1.12
CA GLU A 105 10.91 20.84 2.46
C GLU A 105 10.24 19.95 3.51
N SER A 106 9.08 19.37 3.19
CA SER A 106 8.41 18.45 4.11
C SER A 106 9.26 17.21 4.39
N PHE A 107 9.96 16.65 3.40
CA PHE A 107 10.92 15.56 3.63
C PHE A 107 12.07 15.96 4.56
N THR A 108 12.59 17.18 4.42
CA THR A 108 13.62 17.71 5.34
C THR A 108 13.08 17.79 6.77
N LEU A 109 11.89 18.38 6.94
CA LEU A 109 11.25 18.50 8.25
C LEU A 109 10.94 17.14 8.89
N MET A 110 10.47 16.16 8.12
CA MET A 110 10.23 14.81 8.63
C MET A 110 11.51 14.13 9.09
N ARG A 111 12.63 14.32 8.37
CA ARG A 111 13.94 13.79 8.78
C ARG A 111 14.46 14.45 10.05
N GLU A 112 14.32 15.76 10.18
CA GLU A 112 14.66 16.45 11.43
C GLU A 112 13.80 15.97 12.59
N TRP A 113 12.50 15.77 12.35
CA TRP A 113 11.59 15.23 13.35
C TRP A 113 12.01 13.83 13.81
N GLU A 114 12.39 12.96 12.87
CA GLU A 114 12.94 11.64 13.19
C GLU A 114 14.17 11.73 14.09
N ILE A 115 15.12 12.62 13.77
CA ILE A 115 16.35 12.81 14.56
C ILE A 115 16.02 13.27 15.98
N ASP A 116 15.12 14.25 16.15
CA ASP A 116 14.72 14.77 17.45
C ASP A 116 13.91 13.73 18.28
N MET A 117 13.17 12.85 17.60
CA MET A 117 12.30 11.84 18.22
C MET A 117 12.98 10.52 18.55
N SER A 118 13.96 10.10 17.74
CA SER A 118 14.64 8.80 17.89
C SER A 118 15.19 8.52 19.29
N PRO A 119 15.74 9.51 20.04
CA PRO A 119 16.19 9.30 21.41
C PRO A 119 15.07 9.16 22.45
N LEU A 120 13.82 9.49 22.07
CA LEU A 120 12.68 9.58 22.98
C LEU A 120 11.70 8.43 22.79
N VAL A 121 11.63 7.89 21.58
CA VAL A 121 10.67 6.88 21.18
C VAL A 121 11.37 5.80 20.37
N ASP A 122 11.18 4.56 20.79
CA ASP A 122 11.63 3.40 20.04
C ASP A 122 10.63 3.08 18.92
N TYR A 123 10.96 3.51 17.70
CA TYR A 123 10.23 3.13 16.50
C TYR A 123 10.90 1.93 15.85
N PRO A 124 10.14 0.85 15.54
CA PRO A 124 10.69 -0.28 14.81
C PRO A 124 11.25 0.18 13.46
N ARG A 125 12.52 -0.11 13.21
CA ARG A 125 13.17 0.24 11.93
C ARG A 125 12.91 -0.79 10.85
N ASP A 126 12.73 -2.05 11.24
CA ASP A 126 12.59 -3.16 10.32
C ASP A 126 11.39 -4.03 10.70
N PHE A 127 10.71 -4.56 9.69
CA PHE A 127 9.68 -5.58 9.80
C PHE A 127 10.11 -6.84 9.05
N SER A 128 10.35 -7.95 9.76
CA SER A 128 10.75 -9.21 9.13
C SER A 128 9.56 -9.89 8.45
N LEU A 129 9.66 -10.12 7.13
CA LEU A 129 8.69 -10.91 6.37
C LEU A 129 8.95 -12.42 6.53
N ASP A 130 10.23 -12.80 6.49
CA ASP A 130 10.72 -14.15 6.71
C ASP A 130 12.15 -14.12 7.27
N GLU A 131 12.91 -15.22 7.14
CA GLU A 131 14.29 -15.32 7.65
C GLU A 131 15.30 -14.49 6.85
N ASN A 132 15.00 -14.18 5.59
CA ASN A 132 15.92 -13.54 4.64
C ASN A 132 15.44 -12.17 4.15
N HIS A 133 14.15 -11.85 4.32
CA HIS A 133 13.55 -10.61 3.84
C HIS A 133 12.98 -9.78 4.98
N SER A 134 13.27 -8.48 4.96
CA SER A 134 12.71 -7.48 5.87
C SER A 134 12.32 -6.22 5.10
N LEU A 135 11.31 -5.53 5.60
CA LEU A 135 10.92 -4.19 5.14
C LEU A 135 11.56 -3.15 6.05
N ALA A 136 12.13 -2.10 5.47
CA ALA A 136 12.56 -0.92 6.21
C ALA A 136 11.33 -0.04 6.46
N LEU A 137 10.97 0.17 7.73
CA LEU A 137 9.85 0.99 8.12
C LEU A 137 10.29 2.46 8.26
N THR A 138 9.67 3.33 7.47
CA THR A 138 9.94 4.78 7.53
C THR A 138 9.40 5.39 8.81
N PHE A 139 9.98 6.54 9.19
CA PHE A 139 9.48 7.32 10.32
C PHE A 139 8.03 7.76 10.13
N ASP A 140 7.66 8.27 8.95
CA ASP A 140 6.29 8.63 8.57
C ASP A 140 5.30 7.47 8.77
N PHE A 141 5.63 6.29 8.26
CA PHE A 141 4.79 5.11 8.38
C PHE A 141 4.56 4.73 9.84
N ASN A 142 5.63 4.64 10.62
CA ASN A 142 5.57 4.33 12.05
C ASN A 142 4.78 5.37 12.85
N LEU A 143 5.02 6.66 12.58
CA LEU A 143 4.36 7.77 13.23
C LEU A 143 2.85 7.73 12.98
N LEU A 144 2.44 7.54 11.72
CA LEU A 144 1.03 7.47 11.35
C LEU A 144 0.33 6.23 11.91
N CYS A 145 1.00 5.07 11.94
CA CYS A 145 0.48 3.89 12.62
C CYS A 145 0.19 4.20 14.10
N ARG A 146 1.20 4.73 14.81
CA ARG A 146 1.08 5.07 16.23
C ARG A 146 -0.01 6.11 16.51
N MET A 147 -0.09 7.17 15.71
CA MET A 147 -1.10 8.22 15.88
C MET A 147 -2.53 7.73 15.64
N ASN A 148 -2.68 6.65 14.89
CA ASN A 148 -3.96 6.02 14.62
C ASN A 148 -4.26 4.83 15.53
N GLY A 149 -3.39 4.52 16.49
CA GLY A 149 -3.58 3.41 17.42
C GLY A 149 -3.44 2.03 16.78
N ILE A 150 -2.79 1.94 15.62
CA ILE A 150 -2.64 0.70 14.85
C ILE A 150 -1.16 0.30 14.78
N GLU A 151 -0.92 -1.00 14.69
CA GLU A 151 0.42 -1.55 14.50
C GLU A 151 0.76 -1.66 13.02
N ALA A 152 2.06 -1.54 12.69
CA ALA A 152 2.59 -1.70 11.32
C ALA A 152 2.09 -2.99 10.66
N VAL A 153 2.07 -4.10 11.41
CA VAL A 153 1.62 -5.40 10.90
C VAL A 153 0.14 -5.41 10.51
N GLN A 154 -0.72 -4.69 11.25
CA GLN A 154 -2.15 -4.59 10.93
C GLN A 154 -2.36 -3.84 9.63
N VAL A 155 -1.62 -2.75 9.42
CA VAL A 155 -1.65 -1.96 8.19
C VAL A 155 -1.16 -2.76 6.99
N LEU A 156 -0.01 -3.42 7.12
CA LEU A 156 0.55 -4.26 6.05
C LEU A 156 -0.38 -5.42 5.71
N GLN A 157 -0.98 -6.06 6.72
CA GLN A 157 -1.96 -7.13 6.52
C GLN A 157 -3.24 -6.61 5.87
N TYR A 158 -3.73 -5.43 6.28
CA TYR A 158 -4.88 -4.78 5.69
C TYR A 158 -4.66 -4.51 4.20
N PHE A 159 -3.49 -3.95 3.85
CA PHE A 159 -3.12 -3.71 2.46
C PHE A 159 -3.14 -5.01 1.64
N VAL A 160 -2.50 -6.07 2.14
CA VAL A 160 -2.42 -7.39 1.48
C VAL A 160 -3.78 -8.06 1.33
N ASN A 161 -4.66 -7.92 2.32
CA ASN A 161 -6.02 -8.47 2.27
C ASN A 161 -6.89 -7.78 1.23
N ASN A 162 -6.60 -6.51 0.92
CA ASN A 162 -7.40 -5.67 0.03
C ASN A 162 -6.89 -5.62 -1.41
N ILE A 163 -5.82 -6.34 -1.74
CA ILE A 163 -5.39 -6.51 -3.14
C ILE A 163 -6.10 -7.71 -3.75
N SER A 164 -7.09 -7.44 -4.61
CA SER A 164 -7.79 -8.47 -5.39
C SER A 164 -8.17 -7.94 -6.78
N MET A 165 -7.46 -8.38 -7.81
CA MET A 165 -7.79 -8.05 -9.21
C MET A 165 -9.16 -8.60 -9.63
N ALA A 166 -9.60 -9.71 -9.03
CA ALA A 166 -10.91 -10.29 -9.27
C ALA A 166 -12.02 -9.39 -8.74
N SER A 167 -11.91 -8.97 -7.48
CA SER A 167 -12.89 -8.09 -6.83
C SER A 167 -12.96 -6.73 -7.52
N GLU A 168 -11.80 -6.11 -7.76
CA GLU A 168 -11.70 -4.82 -8.46
C GLU A 168 -12.36 -4.85 -9.85
N ARG A 169 -12.08 -5.91 -10.63
CA ARG A 169 -12.66 -6.04 -11.98
C ARG A 169 -14.16 -6.32 -11.92
N ALA A 170 -14.61 -7.17 -11.00
CA ALA A 170 -16.02 -7.54 -10.86
C ALA A 170 -16.89 -6.33 -10.48
N ILE A 171 -16.43 -5.52 -9.52
CA ILE A 171 -17.12 -4.30 -9.07
C ILE A 171 -17.20 -3.30 -10.23
N ASN A 172 -16.07 -3.00 -10.86
CA ASN A 172 -15.96 -1.95 -11.87
C ASN A 172 -16.38 -2.39 -13.30
N LEU A 173 -16.91 -3.60 -13.48
CA LEU A 173 -17.30 -4.11 -14.81
C LEU A 173 -18.57 -3.42 -15.35
N ILE A 174 -19.54 -3.15 -14.47
CA ILE A 174 -20.88 -2.66 -14.84
C ILE A 174 -20.99 -1.16 -14.58
N GLU A 175 -20.56 -0.70 -13.41
CA GLU A 175 -20.56 0.69 -13.01
C GLU A 175 -19.31 0.95 -12.17
N PHE A 176 -18.76 2.16 -12.25
CA PHE A 176 -17.69 2.57 -11.36
C PHE A 176 -18.29 2.92 -10.01
N VAL A 177 -18.27 1.98 -9.07
CA VAL A 177 -18.99 2.10 -7.78
C VAL A 177 -18.11 2.73 -6.71
N GLU A 178 -16.87 2.28 -6.56
CA GLU A 178 -15.95 2.77 -5.52
C GLU A 178 -14.51 2.37 -5.85
N THR A 179 -13.54 3.18 -5.44
CA THR A 179 -12.12 2.87 -5.62
C THR A 179 -11.51 2.44 -4.29
N ASN A 180 -11.08 1.18 -4.20
CA ASN A 180 -10.33 0.70 -3.04
C ASN A 180 -8.95 1.38 -3.04
N SER A 181 -8.59 2.08 -1.94
CA SER A 181 -7.30 2.77 -1.79
C SER A 181 -6.10 1.84 -2.07
N CYS A 182 -6.18 0.58 -1.63
CA CYS A 182 -5.14 -0.42 -1.82
C CYS A 182 -4.99 -0.80 -3.30
N MET A 183 -6.11 -1.04 -4.00
CA MET A 183 -6.09 -1.35 -5.44
C MET A 183 -5.69 -0.14 -6.28
N SER A 184 -6.03 1.08 -5.85
CA SER A 184 -5.60 2.33 -6.49
C SER A 184 -4.08 2.47 -6.45
N LEU A 185 -3.51 2.34 -5.24
CA LEU A 185 -2.07 2.37 -5.04
C LEU A 185 -1.38 1.26 -5.84
N PHE A 186 -1.90 0.04 -5.78
CA PHE A 186 -1.35 -1.09 -6.53
C PHE A 186 -1.42 -0.86 -8.05
N GLY A 187 -2.50 -0.25 -8.56
CA GLY A 187 -2.62 0.19 -9.94
C GLY A 187 -1.51 1.15 -10.35
N MET A 188 -1.20 2.14 -9.51
CA MET A 188 -0.09 3.08 -9.74
C MET A 188 1.29 2.41 -9.67
N MET A 189 1.49 1.48 -8.74
CA MET A 189 2.71 0.66 -8.65
C MET A 189 2.94 -0.14 -9.93
N ARG A 190 1.88 -0.72 -10.52
CA ARG A 190 2.00 -1.46 -11.79
C ARG A 190 2.47 -0.57 -12.94
N LEU A 191 2.15 0.72 -12.93
CA LEU A 191 2.61 1.66 -13.96
C LEU A 191 4.05 2.12 -13.74
N SER A 192 4.48 2.24 -12.48
CA SER A 192 5.82 2.73 -12.12
C SER A 192 6.88 1.62 -12.04
N LEU A 193 6.53 0.48 -11.45
CA LEU A 193 7.40 -0.70 -11.27
C LEU A 193 7.23 -1.76 -12.36
N GLY A 194 6.08 -1.76 -13.06
CA GLY A 194 5.79 -2.71 -14.13
C GLY A 194 6.58 -2.39 -15.38
N ASP A 195 7.87 -2.68 -15.35
CA ASP A 195 8.74 -2.49 -16.49
C ASP A 195 8.35 -3.49 -17.58
N LYS A 196 7.67 -3.02 -18.64
CA LYS A 196 7.32 -3.84 -19.81
C LYS A 196 8.57 -4.40 -20.50
N LYS A 197 9.73 -3.79 -20.26
CA LYS A 197 10.98 -4.05 -20.99
C LYS A 197 11.69 -5.35 -20.60
N ASN A 198 11.36 -5.95 -19.46
CA ASN A 198 12.09 -7.12 -18.92
C ASN A 198 11.27 -8.42 -18.86
N ARG A 199 10.09 -8.48 -19.50
CA ARG A 199 9.31 -9.72 -19.54
C ARG A 199 9.87 -10.68 -20.59
N ILE A 200 10.20 -11.90 -20.18
CA ILE A 200 10.58 -13.02 -21.04
C ILE A 200 9.53 -13.15 -22.17
N PRO A 201 9.90 -13.36 -23.45
CA PRO A 201 8.97 -13.40 -24.57
C PRO A 201 7.75 -14.30 -24.33
N ILE A 202 7.95 -15.49 -23.73
CA ILE A 202 6.86 -16.43 -23.43
C ILE A 202 5.84 -15.85 -22.44
N HIS A 203 6.27 -15.04 -21.47
CA HIS A 203 5.33 -14.34 -20.60
C HIS A 203 4.52 -13.29 -21.36
N GLN A 204 5.12 -12.60 -22.34
CA GLN A 204 4.41 -11.60 -23.14
C GLN A 204 3.29 -12.25 -23.97
N GLU A 205 3.56 -13.42 -24.55
CA GLU A 205 2.55 -14.20 -25.28
C GLU A 205 1.42 -14.68 -24.36
N ILE A 206 1.76 -15.23 -23.20
CA ILE A 206 0.76 -15.62 -22.18
C ILE A 206 -0.07 -14.40 -21.77
N HIS A 207 0.57 -13.23 -21.54
CA HIS A 207 -0.15 -12.02 -21.20
C HIS A 207 -1.11 -11.56 -22.29
N LYS A 208 -0.70 -11.64 -23.55
CA LYS A 208 -1.55 -11.31 -24.69
C LYS A 208 -2.75 -12.26 -24.77
N TRP A 209 -2.50 -13.56 -24.67
CA TRP A 209 -3.55 -14.59 -24.74
C TRP A 209 -4.60 -14.44 -23.63
N TYR A 210 -4.15 -14.29 -22.37
CA TYR A 210 -5.06 -14.05 -21.25
C TYR A 210 -5.72 -12.68 -21.35
N GLY A 211 -5.05 -11.66 -21.90
CA GLY A 211 -5.67 -10.36 -22.17
C GLY A 211 -6.88 -10.46 -23.10
N GLU A 212 -6.76 -11.22 -24.20
CA GLU A 212 -7.86 -11.47 -25.14
C GLU A 212 -8.99 -12.28 -24.48
N LYS A 213 -8.64 -13.32 -23.70
CA LYS A 213 -9.64 -14.12 -22.96
C LYS A 213 -10.37 -13.31 -21.90
N LEU A 214 -9.71 -12.37 -21.25
CA LEU A 214 -10.30 -11.49 -20.26
C LEU A 214 -11.38 -10.61 -20.88
N LEU A 215 -11.15 -10.05 -22.08
CA LEU A 215 -12.16 -9.25 -22.79
C LEU A 215 -13.42 -10.06 -23.11
N LEU A 216 -13.25 -11.30 -23.57
CA LEU A 216 -14.38 -12.21 -23.81
C LEU A 216 -15.12 -12.57 -22.52
N LEU A 217 -14.38 -12.72 -21.41
CA LEU A 217 -14.94 -12.97 -20.10
C LEU A 217 -15.76 -11.79 -19.59
N ASP A 218 -15.24 -10.56 -19.75
CA ASP A 218 -15.93 -9.32 -19.39
C ASP A 218 -17.27 -9.22 -20.11
N ASP A 219 -17.31 -9.46 -21.43
CA ASP A 219 -18.56 -9.41 -22.19
C ASP A 219 -19.59 -10.45 -21.74
N ARG A 220 -19.12 -11.63 -21.31
CA ARG A 220 -19.99 -12.67 -20.74
C ARG A 220 -20.52 -12.26 -19.37
N LEU A 221 -19.68 -11.70 -18.51
CA LEU A 221 -20.00 -11.40 -17.11
C LEU A 221 -20.75 -10.08 -16.91
N LYS A 222 -20.78 -9.18 -17.90
CA LYS A 222 -21.64 -7.97 -17.86
C LYS A 222 -23.12 -8.28 -17.60
N ARG A 223 -23.58 -9.49 -17.95
CA ARG A 223 -24.97 -9.94 -17.76
C ARG A 223 -25.18 -10.71 -16.45
N GLU A 224 -24.12 -10.96 -15.69
CA GLU A 224 -24.21 -11.65 -14.40
C GLU A 224 -24.46 -10.60 -13.30
N GLU A 225 -25.67 -10.60 -12.75
CA GLU A 225 -26.06 -9.63 -11.73
C GLU A 225 -25.45 -9.97 -10.36
N ASN A 226 -25.14 -11.25 -10.09
CA ASN A 226 -24.58 -11.67 -8.80
C ASN A 226 -23.08 -11.31 -8.71
N LEU A 227 -22.74 -10.40 -7.79
CA LEU A 227 -21.37 -9.92 -7.59
C LEU A 227 -20.42 -11.04 -7.14
N ASP A 228 -20.80 -11.84 -6.14
CA ASP A 228 -19.94 -12.92 -5.61
C ASP A 228 -19.61 -13.94 -6.69
N LYS A 229 -20.60 -14.30 -7.51
CA LYS A 229 -20.42 -15.20 -8.64
C LYS A 229 -19.49 -14.60 -9.70
N ARG A 230 -19.57 -13.29 -9.97
CA ARG A 230 -18.60 -12.61 -10.86
C ARG A 230 -17.20 -12.68 -10.28
N ILE A 231 -17.04 -12.36 -8.99
CA ILE A 231 -15.76 -12.40 -8.28
C ILE A 231 -15.14 -13.80 -8.37
N ASP A 232 -15.90 -14.85 -8.10
CA ASP A 232 -15.41 -16.23 -8.14
C ASP A 232 -14.96 -16.67 -9.54
N VAL A 233 -15.71 -16.29 -10.58
CA VAL A 233 -15.32 -16.58 -11.96
C VAL A 233 -14.03 -15.84 -12.34
N TYR A 234 -13.88 -14.56 -11.97
CA TYR A 234 -12.63 -13.84 -12.19
C TYR A 234 -11.47 -14.41 -11.38
N ARG A 235 -11.71 -14.81 -10.12
CA ARG A 235 -10.69 -15.43 -9.26
C ARG A 235 -10.17 -16.72 -9.88
N ALA A 236 -11.06 -17.58 -10.38
CA ALA A 236 -10.68 -18.79 -11.10
C ALA A 236 -9.86 -18.48 -12.36
N PHE A 237 -10.28 -17.48 -13.14
CA PHE A 237 -9.56 -17.04 -14.34
C PHE A 237 -8.14 -16.52 -14.04
N TYR A 238 -8.00 -15.62 -13.06
CA TYR A 238 -6.68 -15.10 -12.68
C TYR A 238 -5.78 -16.17 -12.07
N LYS A 239 -6.35 -17.15 -11.34
CA LYS A 239 -5.59 -18.31 -10.84
C LYS A 239 -5.07 -19.18 -11.98
N GLU A 240 -5.85 -19.39 -13.03
CA GLU A 240 -5.39 -20.10 -14.24
C GLU A 240 -4.22 -19.36 -14.90
N TRP A 241 -4.34 -18.03 -15.07
CA TRP A 241 -3.28 -17.19 -15.60
C TRP A 241 -2.00 -17.27 -14.78
N TYR A 242 -2.11 -17.14 -13.46
CA TYR A 242 -1.01 -17.31 -12.53
C TYR A 242 -0.31 -18.66 -12.69
N ASN A 243 -1.08 -19.75 -12.76
CA ASN A 243 -0.53 -21.09 -12.93
C ASN A 243 0.18 -21.26 -14.28
N SER A 244 -0.36 -20.68 -15.36
CA SER A 244 0.28 -20.67 -16.67
C SER A 244 1.61 -19.93 -16.65
N LEU A 245 1.69 -18.77 -15.99
CA LEU A 245 2.96 -18.05 -15.85
C LEU A 245 3.99 -18.89 -15.08
N ARG A 246 3.60 -19.46 -13.94
CA ARG A 246 4.54 -20.27 -13.12
C ARG A 246 5.08 -21.52 -13.82
N LYS A 247 4.27 -22.17 -14.66
CA LYS A 247 4.72 -23.33 -15.45
C LYS A 247 5.82 -22.99 -16.46
N ASN A 248 5.95 -21.72 -16.86
CA ASN A 248 6.90 -21.27 -17.87
C ASN A 248 8.08 -20.46 -17.26
N ILE A 249 8.22 -20.47 -15.93
CA ILE A 249 9.36 -19.91 -15.18
C ILE A 249 10.40 -21.00 -14.85
N ASN A 250 10.03 -22.29 -14.94
CA ASN A 250 10.88 -23.46 -14.77
C ASN A 250 11.17 -24.13 -16.11
#